data_AF-W0BGK1-F1
#
_entry.id   AF-W0BGK1-F1
#
_cell.length_a   1.000
_cell.length_b   1.000
_cell.length_c   1.000
_cell.angle_alpha   90.00
_cell.angle_beta   90.00
_cell.angle_gamma   90.00
#
_symmetry.space_group_name_H-M   'P 1'
#
loop_
_entity.id
_entity.type
_entity.pdbx_description
1 polymer ?
#
loop_
_entity_poly.entity_id
_entity_poly.type
_entity_poly.pdbx_seq_one_letter_code
_entity_poly.pdbx_strand_id
1 'polypeptide(L)' 'MAEIYIHPSLIRFTNNQNKIELSVSTIDELIPTLCQMFPQLKGSILNEAGELTPYVNCYINGKI' A
#
# COMPACT_ATOMS: atom_id res chain seq x y z
N MET A 1 -6.59 8.83 10.84
CA MET A 1 -5.26 8.20 10.95
C MET A 1 -5.47 6.71 10.79
N ALA A 2 -4.82 6.10 9.81
CA ALA A 2 -4.88 4.67 9.54
C ALA A 2 -3.49 4.07 9.81
N GLU A 3 -3.46 2.87 10.39
CA GLU A 3 -2.25 2.06 10.51
C GLU A 3 -2.23 1.03 9.37
N ILE A 4 -1.14 1.01 8.62
CA ILE A 4 -0.97 0.15 7.46
C ILE A 4 0.14 -0.85 7.74
N TYR A 5 -0.21 -2.13 7.68
CA TYR A 5 0.73 -3.23 7.81
C TYR A 5 1.19 -3.69 6.43
N ILE A 6 2.50 -3.69 6.21
CA ILE A 6 3.11 -4.04 4.93
C ILE A 6 3.55 -5.51 4.97
N HIS A 7 3.08 -6.28 4.00
CA HIS A 7 3.45 -7.68 3.87
C HIS A 7 4.99 -7.82 3.74
N PRO A 8 5.63 -8.85 4.33
CA PRO A 8 7.08 -9.00 4.30
C PRO A 8 7.74 -8.90 2.92
N SER A 9 7.07 -9.39 1.87
CA SER A 9 7.58 -9.28 0.49
C SER A 9 7.67 -7.85 -0.03
N LEU A 10 6.95 -6.90 0.57
CA LEU A 10 6.88 -5.50 0.14
C LEU A 10 7.71 -4.55 1.02
N ILE A 11 8.18 -5.01 2.19
CA ILE A 11 8.96 -4.20 3.15
C ILE A 11 10.23 -3.58 2.53
N ARG A 12 10.85 -4.29 1.57
CA ARG A 12 12.03 -3.78 0.84
C ARG A 12 11.75 -2.48 0.07
N PHE A 13 10.49 -2.20 -0.23
CA PHE A 13 10.06 -0.99 -0.94
C PHE A 13 9.66 0.15 0.00
N THR A 14 9.53 -0.11 1.30
CA THR A 14 9.05 0.85 2.31
C THR A 14 10.14 1.24 3.31
N ASN A 15 11.41 1.34 2.86
CA ASN A 15 12.57 1.64 3.72
C ASN A 15 12.68 0.69 4.93
N ASN A 16 12.35 -0.58 4.73
CA ASN A 16 12.28 -1.61 5.76
C ASN A 16 11.23 -1.38 6.86
N GLN A 17 10.23 -0.51 6.62
CA GLN A 17 9.12 -0.29 7.54
C GLN A 17 8.00 -1.29 7.27
N ASN A 18 7.64 -2.07 8.28
CA ASN A 18 6.51 -3.01 8.25
C ASN A 18 5.19 -2.39 8.71
N LYS A 19 5.24 -1.20 9.32
CA LYS A 19 4.08 -0.41 9.76
C LYS A 19 4.26 1.03 9.32
N ILE A 20 3.23 1.61 8.71
CA ILE A 20 3.20 3.01 8.29
C ILE A 20 1.92 3.64 8.83
N GLU A 21 2.02 4.85 9.38
CA GLU A 21 0.87 5.63 9.84
C GLU A 21 0.57 6.74 8.84
N LEU A 22 -0.66 6.77 8.31
CA LEU A 22 -1.08 7.74 7.29
C LEU A 22 -2.39 8.42 7.69
N SER A 23 -2.51 9.70 7.36
CA SER A 23 -3.77 10.43 7.48
C SER A 23 -4.60 10.29 6.21
N VAL A 24 -5.19 9.12 6.01
CA VAL A 24 -6.11 8.80 4.90
C VAL A 24 -7.46 8.35 5.44
N SER A 25 -8.52 8.57 4.66
CA SER A 25 -9.90 8.26 5.05
C SER A 25 -10.51 7.12 4.23
N THR A 26 -9.98 6.86 3.02
CA THR A 26 -10.49 5.84 2.10
C THR A 26 -9.36 4.99 1.51
N ILE A 27 -9.72 3.83 0.94
CA ILE A 27 -8.77 2.98 0.21
C ILE A 27 -8.25 3.66 -1.07
N ASP A 28 -9.12 4.47 -1.70
CA ASP A 28 -8.81 5.22 -2.92
C ASP A 28 -7.75 6.31 -2.66
N GLU A 29 -7.70 6.86 -1.44
CA GLU A 29 -6.64 7.76 -1.00
C GLU A 29 -5.37 7.00 -0.59
N LEU A 30 -5.52 5.84 0.04
CA LEU A 30 -4.41 5.09 0.62
C LEU A 30 -3.34 4.73 -0.41
N ILE A 31 -3.75 4.09 -1.51
CA ILE A 31 -2.81 3.53 -2.49
C ILE A 31 -2.00 4.65 -3.20
N PRO A 32 -2.62 5.73 -3.71
CA PRO A 32 -1.89 6.86 -4.25
C PRO A 32 -0.93 7.50 -3.24
N THR A 33 -1.36 7.73 -2.00
CA THR A 33 -0.49 8.31 -0.95
C THR A 33 0.71 7.41 -0.65
N LEU A 34 0.49 6.10 -0.56
CA LEU A 34 1.56 5.13 -0.32
C LEU A 34 2.56 5.11 -1.49
N CYS A 35 2.08 5.16 -2.73
CA CYS A 35 2.94 5.25 -3.92
C CYS A 35 3.66 6.58 -4.06
N GLN A 36 3.10 7.69 -3.57
CA GLN A 36 3.81 8.98 -3.52
C GLN A 36 4.98 8.94 -2.53
N MET A 37 4.79 8.31 -1.36
CA MET A 37 5.84 8.16 -0.36
C MET A 37 6.90 7.11 -0.76
N PHE A 38 6.47 6.05 -1.44
CA PHE A 38 7.33 4.94 -1.87
C PHE A 38 7.13 4.66 -3.37
N PRO A 39 7.72 5.48 -4.27
CA PRO A 39 7.53 5.33 -5.72
C PRO A 39 7.90 3.94 -6.25
N GLN A 40 8.91 3.32 -5.65
CA GLN A 40 9.36 1.95 -5.95
C GLN A 40 8.32 0.86 -5.66
N LEU A 41 7.34 1.13 -4.80
CA LEU A 41 6.24 0.20 -4.51
C LEU A 41 5.26 0.10 -5.68
N LYS A 42 5.12 1.19 -6.47
CA LYS A 42 4.15 1.29 -7.57
C LYS A 42 4.26 0.12 -8.54
N GLY A 43 5.47 -0.20 -8.99
CA GLY A 43 5.72 -1.30 -9.92
C GLY A 43 5.47 -2.70 -9.36
N SER A 44 5.26 -2.83 -8.05
CA SER A 44 4.95 -4.11 -7.40
C SER A 44 3.48 -4.28 -7.06
N ILE A 45 2.69 -3.20 -6.99
CA ILE A 45 1.29 -3.27 -6.55
C ILE A 45 0.29 -2.75 -7.57
N LEU A 46 0.71 -1.90 -8.52
CA LEU A 46 -0.16 -1.37 -9.58
C LEU A 46 0.14 -2.00 -10.94
N ASN A 47 -0.89 -2.13 -11.76
CA ASN A 47 -0.78 -2.47 -13.17
C ASN A 47 -0.48 -1.22 -14.02
N GLU A 48 -0.40 -1.40 -15.34
CA GLU A 48 -0.14 -0.31 -16.30
C GLU A 48 -1.26 0.73 -16.34
N ALA A 49 -2.49 0.35 -15.98
CA ALA A 49 -3.64 1.25 -15.87
C ALA A 49 -3.66 2.04 -14.54
N GLY A 50 -2.75 1.72 -13.60
CA GLY A 50 -2.70 2.35 -12.27
C GLY A 50 -3.64 1.72 -11.25
N GLU A 51 -4.24 0.57 -11.55
CA GLU A 51 -5.13 -0.17 -10.66
C GLU A 51 -4.35 -1.22 -9.85
N LEU A 52 -4.86 -1.61 -8.69
CA LEU A 52 -4.29 -2.70 -7.90
C LEU A 52 -4.22 -4.00 -8.71
N THR A 53 -3.04 -4.61 -8.72
CA THR A 53 -2.87 -5.92 -9.38
C THR A 53 -3.69 -7.00 -8.68
N PRO A 54 -4.17 -8.03 -9.41
CA PRO A 54 -4.96 -9.12 -8.83
C PRO A 54 -4.20 -9.97 -7.80
N TYR A 55 -2.88 -9.78 -7.67
CA TYR A 55 -2.03 -10.51 -6.73
C TYR A 55 -1.80 -9.75 -5.41
N VAL A 56 -2.35 -8.53 -5.28
CA VAL A 56 -2.25 -7.72 -4.08
C VAL A 56 -3.65 -7.54 -3.50
N ASN A 57 -3.83 -8.01 -2.27
CA ASN A 57 -5.07 -7.86 -1.52
C ASN A 57 -4.87 -6.84 -0.41
N CYS A 58 -5.85 -5.95 -0.24
CA CYS A 58 -5.92 -5.03 0.89
C CYS A 58 -7.00 -5.52 1.85
N TYR A 59 -6.71 -5.48 3.15
CA TYR A 59 -7.67 -5.84 4.19
C TYR A 59 -7.85 -4.65 5.12
N ILE A 60 -9.10 -4.29 5.41
CA ILE A 60 -9.45 -3.23 6.35
C ILE A 60 -9.98 -3.89 7.61
N ASN A 61 -9.29 -3.70 8.73
CA ASN A 61 -9.67 -4.28 10.03
C ASN A 61 -9.95 -5.81 9.96
N GLY A 62 -9.14 -6.53 9.18
CA GLY A 62 -9.26 -7.98 8.99
C GLY A 62 -10.38 -8.44 8.05
N LYS A 63 -11.06 -7.51 7.36
CA LYS A 63 -12.07 -7.81 6.34
C LYS A 63 -11.58 -7.39 4.96
N ILE A 64 -11.93 -8.17 3.95
CA ILE A 64 -11.72 -7.83 2.54
C ILE A 64 -12.83 -6.91 2.03
#